data_AF-A0A7C7ARJ5-F1
#
_entry.id   AF-A0A7C7ARJ5-F1
#
_cell.length_a   1.000
_cell.length_b   1.000
_cell.length_c   1.000
_cell.angle_alpha   90.00
_cell.angle_beta   90.00
_cell.angle_gamma   90.00
#
_symmetry.space_group_name_H-M   'P 1'
#
loop_
_entity.id
_entity.type
_entity.pdbx_description
1 polymer ?
#
loop_
_entity_poly.entity_id
_entity_poly.type
_entity_poly.pdbx_seq_one_letter_code
_entity_poly.pdbx_strand_id
1 'polypeptide(L)' 'MKKTTGKEKKPLIKTKVKPDKAIEVEIQKSPSKTVAGKVTIILIVVGMTVLMLVSLILLIIEIAGKL' A
#
# COMPACT_ATOMS: atom_id res chain seq x y z
N MET A 1 -28.19 15.51 -24.44
CA MET A 1 -27.86 15.43 -23.00
C MET A 1 -26.81 14.35 -22.78
N LYS A 2 -25.58 14.73 -22.40
CA LYS A 2 -24.47 13.79 -22.15
C LYS A 2 -24.68 13.18 -20.76
N LYS A 3 -25.11 11.91 -20.68
CA LYS A 3 -25.21 11.18 -19.40
C LYS A 3 -23.80 11.02 -18.84
N THR A 4 -23.46 11.82 -17.84
CA THR A 4 -22.29 11.61 -16.99
C THR A 4 -22.56 10.35 -16.17
N THR A 5 -22.04 9.21 -16.64
CA THR A 5 -21.94 7.98 -15.85
C THR A 5 -21.00 8.25 -14.68
N GLY A 6 -21.59 8.70 -13.56
CA GLY A 6 -20.90 8.85 -12.30
C GLY A 6 -20.34 7.50 -11.89
N LYS A 7 -19.01 7.35 -11.94
CA LYS A 7 -18.31 6.18 -11.42
C LYS A 7 -18.61 6.08 -9.92
N GLU A 8 -19.52 5.19 -9.53
CA GLU A 8 -19.76 4.84 -8.13
C GLU A 8 -18.44 4.45 -7.47
N LYS A 9 -17.97 5.29 -6.54
CA LYS A 9 -16.81 4.99 -5.72
C LYS A 9 -17.20 3.88 -4.73
N LYS A 10 -17.00 2.62 -5.12
CA LYS A 10 -17.19 1.47 -4.21
C LYS A 10 -16.49 1.75 -2.87
N PRO A 11 -17.18 1.69 -1.72
CA PRO A 11 -16.59 2.01 -0.42
C PRO A 11 -15.49 0.99 -0.07
N LEU A 12 -14.45 1.44 0.65
CA LEU A 12 -13.30 0.60 1.02
C LEU A 12 -13.71 -0.56 1.92
N ILE A 13 -14.72 -0.34 2.76
CA ILE A 13 -15.25 -1.28 3.74
C ILE A 13 -16.78 -1.26 3.58
N LYS A 14 -17.40 -2.42 3.41
CA LYS A 14 -18.86 -2.56 3.56
C LYS A 14 -19.13 -3.30 4.86
N THR A 15 -19.89 -2.67 5.73
CA THR A 15 -20.34 -3.27 6.97
C THR A 15 -21.74 -3.82 6.72
N LYS A 16 -21.89 -5.14 6.72
CA LYS A 16 -23.21 -5.80 6.66
C LYS A 16 -23.58 -6.23 8.07
N VAL A 17 -24.73 -5.77 8.56
CA VAL A 17 -25.28 -6.24 9.84
C VAL A 17 -26.20 -7.41 9.52
N LYS A 18 -25.83 -8.61 9.96
CA LYS A 18 -26.68 -9.81 9.83
C LYS A 18 -27.89 -9.71 10.78
N PRO A 19 -28.99 -10.43 10.51
CA PRO A 19 -30.16 -10.47 11.39
C PRO A 19 -29.83 -10.88 12.84
N ASP A 20 -28.79 -11.69 13.03
CA ASP A 20 -28.22 -12.09 14.33
C ASP A 20 -27.33 -11.02 15.00
N LYS A 21 -27.40 -9.76 14.56
CA LYS A 21 -26.56 -8.65 15.05
C LYS A 21 -25.05 -8.82 14.83
N ALA A 22 -24.61 -9.82 14.07
CA ALA A 22 -23.20 -9.97 13.69
C ALA A 22 -22.82 -8.91 12.64
N ILE A 23 -21.72 -8.18 12.90
CA ILE A 23 -21.18 -7.15 12.03
C ILE A 23 -20.12 -7.80 11.13
N GLU A 24 -20.48 -8.09 9.88
CA GLU A 24 -19.53 -8.57 8.88
C GLU A 24 -18.89 -7.39 8.16
N VAL A 25 -17.57 -7.29 8.30
CA VAL A 25 -16.76 -6.24 7.68
C VAL A 25 -16.13 -6.81 6.41
N GLU A 26 -16.73 -6.55 5.27
CA GLU A 26 -16.20 -6.95 3.96
C GLU A 26 -15.20 -5.89 3.46
N ILE A 27 -13.92 -6.26 3.36
CA ILE A 27 -12.90 -5.44 2.70
C ILE A 27 -13.12 -5.54 1.19
N GLN A 28 -13.84 -4.56 0.63
CA GLN A 28 -14.19 -4.56 -0.80
C GLN A 28 -13.04 -4.14 -1.72
N LYS A 29 -12.05 -3.41 -1.20
CA LYS A 29 -10.88 -2.98 -1.96
C LYS A 29 -9.61 -3.44 -1.25
N SER A 30 -8.91 -4.38 -1.89
CA SER A 30 -7.54 -4.69 -1.51
C SER A 30 -6.69 -3.40 -1.55
N PRO A 31 -5.80 -3.17 -0.56
CA PRO A 31 -4.92 -2.01 -0.52
C PRO A 31 -4.15 -1.80 -1.83
N SER A 32 -3.74 -2.89 -2.49
CA SER A 32 -3.05 -2.90 -3.80
C SER A 32 -3.88 -2.30 -4.95
N LYS A 33 -5.21 -2.22 -4.78
CA LYS A 33 -6.15 -1.60 -5.75
C LYS A 33 -6.53 -0.16 -5.39
N THR A 34 -6.10 0.34 -4.24
CA THR A 34 -6.34 1.72 -3.80
C THR A 34 -5.16 2.62 -4.16
N VAL A 35 -5.40 3.88 -4.52
CA VAL A 35 -4.32 4.83 -4.88
C VAL A 35 -3.38 5.04 -3.69
N ALA A 36 -3.95 5.26 -2.49
CA ALA A 36 -3.17 5.40 -1.27
C ALA A 36 -2.32 4.16 -0.98
N GLY A 37 -2.90 2.96 -1.05
CA GLY A 37 -2.16 1.71 -0.81
C GLY A 37 -1.04 1.47 -1.83
N LYS A 38 -1.25 1.82 -3.11
CA LYS A 38 -0.17 1.76 -4.11
C LYS A 38 0.98 2.71 -3.78
N VAL A 39 0.68 3.95 -3.39
CA VAL A 39 1.71 4.93 -3.01
C VAL A 39 2.49 4.46 -1.79
N THR A 40 1.80 3.94 -0.76
CA THR A 40 2.46 3.38 0.43
C THR A 40 3.37 2.20 0.10
N ILE A 41 2.91 1.27 -0.75
CA ILE A 41 3.73 0.13 -1.18
C ILE A 41 4.99 0.62 -1.90
N ILE A 42 4.86 1.58 -2.83
CA ILE A 42 6.00 2.13 -3.55
C ILE A 42 6.99 2.79 -2.59
N LEU A 43 6.51 3.59 -1.63
CA LEU A 43 7.35 4.25 -0.64
C LEU A 43 8.16 3.24 0.19
N ILE A 44 7.52 2.16 0.62
CA ILE A 44 8.17 1.08 1.39
C ILE A 44 9.24 0.40 0.55
N VAL A 45 8.91 0.00 -0.68
CA VAL A 45 9.84 -0.72 -1.57
C VAL A 45 11.06 0.16 -1.89
N VAL A 46 10.83 1.43 -2.24
CA VAL A 46 11.90 2.39 -2.52
C VAL A 46 12.76 2.61 -1.29
N GLY A 47 12.15 2.83 -0.12
CA GLY A 47 12.86 3.01 1.15
C GLY A 47 13.76 1.82 1.49
N MET A 48 13.23 0.60 1.39
CA MET A 48 14.02 -0.62 1.63
C MET A 48 15.18 -0.77 0.64
N THR A 49 14.94 -0.52 -0.64
CA THR A 49 15.97 -0.64 -1.68
C THR A 49 17.10 0.36 -1.47
N VAL A 50 16.76 1.63 -1.18
CA VAL A 50 17.75 2.69 -0.94
C VAL A 50 18.55 2.40 0.32
N LEU A 51 17.90 2.01 1.42
CA LEU A 51 18.60 1.68 2.66
C LEU A 51 19.56 0.50 2.47
N MET A 52 19.16 -0.52 1.71
CA MET A 52 20.01 -1.68 1.42
C MET A 52 21.25 -1.28 0.61
N LEU A 53 21.06 -0.45 -0.44
CA LEU A 53 22.16 0.07 -1.25
C LEU A 53 23.14 0.93 -0.42
N VAL A 54 22.64 1.86 0.38
CA VAL A 54 23.47 2.72 1.22
C VAL A 54 24.26 1.88 2.23
N SER A 55 23.61 0.91 2.87
CA SER A 55 24.26 0.01 3.82
C SER A 55 25.40 -0.79 3.16
N LEU A 56 25.17 -1.29 1.94
CA LEU A 56 26.18 -2.02 1.18
C LEU A 56 27.38 -1.13 0.82
N ILE A 57 27.14 0.11 0.37
CA ILE A 57 28.21 1.07 0.05
C ILE A 57 29.04 1.39 1.30
N LEU A 58 28.37 1.65 2.44
CA LEU A 58 29.07 1.93 3.69
C LEU A 58 29.93 0.73 4.13
N LEU A 59 29.41 -0.49 4.01
CA LEU A 59 30.15 -1.70 4.32
C LEU A 59 31.41 -1.84 3.44
N ILE A 60 31.28 -1.59 2.13
CA ILE A 60 32.42 -1.63 1.21
C ILE A 60 33.47 -0.58 1.59
N ILE A 61 33.05 0.67 1.89
CA ILE A 61 33.96 1.74 2.31
C ILE A 61 34.68 1.36 3.61
N GLU A 62 33.96 0.81 4.58
CA GLU A 62 34.55 0.40 5.86
C GLU A 62 35.59 -0.71 5.68
N ILE A 63 35.30 -1.70 4.84
CA ILE A 63 36.24 -2.80 4.55
C ILE A 63 37.42 -2.30 3.74
N ALA A 64 37.19 -1.50 2.69
CA ALA A 64 38.24 -0.97 1.83
C ALA A 64 39.15 0.04 2.54
N GLY A 65 38.61 0.83 3.48
CA GLY A 65 39.40 1.75 4.31
C GLY A 65 40.14 1.07 5.46
N LYS A 66 39.80 -0.18 5.79
CA LYS A 66 40.52 -1.03 6.76
C LYS A 66 41.59 -1.89 6.11
N LEU A 67 41.62 -2.00 4.77
CA LEU A 67 42.63 -2.71 3.99
C LEU A 67 43.85 -1.82 3.73
#